data_AF-A0A0J6Y8D4-F1
#
_entry.id   AF-A0A0J6Y8D4-F1
#
_cell.length_a   1.000
_cell.length_b   1.000
_cell.length_c   1.000
_cell.angle_alpha   90.00
_cell.angle_beta   90.00
_cell.angle_gamma   90.00
#
_symmetry.space_group_name_H-M   'P 1'
#
loop_
_entity.id
_entity.type
_entity.pdbx_description
1 polymer ?
#
loop_
_entity_poly.entity_id
_entity_poly.type
_entity_poly.pdbx_seq_one_letter_code
_entity_poly.pdbx_strand_id
1 'polypeptide(L)'
;MAARRDSGGGGIAGVFGVLVVIGFIAKYIWFIVGALAVAAVVTGVYYASRAALRRADEQRRLAERREQELWMRAERQRRWTMLDDSRAIYGADGDGPTRAVLESPPESGPVARLARTAGELATLKRKKPRAWQFAVFGSVLQQRTAELAPRLRDSRSGFTTGDGMHVSSGPPLANVLLGLIDQMLSTSRQLADFLDTCVAIPDEDDPDAVEHTAHRLMHYQVRLLELSERCRALSAPSAYTDVIASCARILDTPIRGFQEFVDEYIEVVDALPRLLEHVTGRLEVPAIVLDLAIDDTLFDTTTTRLQAMQR
;
A
#
# COMPACT_ATOMS: atom_id res chain seq x y z
N MET A 1 -16.72 -87.18 62.18
CA MET A 1 -17.36 -86.43 61.08
C MET A 1 -16.24 -85.77 60.28
N ALA A 2 -15.69 -86.46 59.29
CA ALA A 2 -16.13 -86.47 57.90
C ALA A 2 -15.60 -85.23 57.13
N ALA A 3 -14.54 -85.47 56.36
CA ALA A 3 -14.01 -84.58 55.33
C ALA A 3 -14.99 -84.46 54.15
N ARG A 4 -14.99 -83.30 53.46
CA ARG A 4 -15.21 -83.26 52.01
C ARG A 4 -14.57 -82.01 51.38
N ARG A 5 -13.72 -82.29 50.38
CA ARG A 5 -13.16 -81.39 49.37
C ARG A 5 -14.26 -80.95 48.38
N ASP A 6 -14.05 -79.79 47.74
CA ASP A 6 -14.09 -79.55 46.27
C ASP A 6 -14.25 -78.03 46.03
N SER A 7 -13.69 -77.39 45.01
CA SER A 7 -12.82 -77.78 43.91
C SER A 7 -12.17 -76.50 43.35
N GLY A 8 -10.89 -76.58 42.99
CA GLY A 8 -10.18 -75.49 42.31
C GLY A 8 -10.60 -75.41 40.84
N GLY A 9 -11.51 -74.49 40.51
CA GLY A 9 -11.96 -74.21 39.14
C GLY A 9 -11.59 -72.82 38.60
N GLY A 10 -10.87 -71.99 39.37
CA GLY A 10 -10.58 -70.60 39.01
C GLY A 10 -9.37 -70.38 38.10
N GLY A 11 -8.40 -71.30 38.09
CA GLY A 11 -7.14 -71.12 37.36
C GLY A 11 -7.27 -71.25 35.84
N ILE A 12 -8.12 -72.16 35.36
CA ILE A 12 -8.26 -72.44 33.92
C ILE A 12 -9.10 -71.35 33.24
N ALA A 13 -10.15 -70.85 33.90
CA ALA A 13 -10.97 -69.76 33.37
C ALA A 13 -10.18 -68.44 33.21
N GLY A 14 -9.29 -68.13 34.16
CA GLY A 14 -8.41 -66.96 34.09
C GLY A 14 -7.40 -67.04 32.93
N VAL A 15 -6.78 -68.20 32.73
CA VAL A 15 -5.82 -68.42 31.63
C VAL A 15 -6.50 -68.34 30.26
N PHE A 16 -7.72 -68.87 30.13
CA PHE A 16 -8.51 -68.73 28.89
C PHE A 16 -8.88 -67.27 28.59
N GLY A 17 -9.27 -66.50 29.61
CA GLY A 17 -9.55 -65.07 29.44
C GLY A 17 -8.34 -64.28 28.90
N VAL A 18 -7.15 -64.54 29.45
CA VAL A 18 -5.91 -63.87 29.01
C VAL A 18 -5.56 -64.25 27.56
N LEU A 19 -5.69 -65.51 27.17
CA LEU A 19 -5.41 -65.94 25.79
C LEU A 19 -6.36 -65.33 24.76
N VAL A 20 -7.64 -65.17 25.10
CA VAL A 20 -8.62 -64.48 24.24
C VAL A 20 -8.25 -63.00 24.07
N VAL A 21 -7.86 -62.33 25.15
CA VAL A 21 -7.43 -60.92 25.10
C VAL A 21 -6.17 -60.75 24.27
N ILE A 22 -5.16 -61.61 24.44
CA ILE A 22 -3.93 -61.59 23.63
C ILE A 22 -4.23 -61.86 22.16
N GLY A 23 -5.09 -62.85 21.86
CA GLY A 23 -5.51 -63.15 20.50
C GLY A 23 -6.25 -61.98 19.84
N PHE A 24 -7.07 -61.26 20.61
CA PHE A 24 -7.74 -60.05 20.15
C PHE A 24 -6.73 -58.93 19.89
N ILE A 25 -5.81 -58.65 20.81
CA ILE A 25 -4.77 -57.63 20.63
C ILE A 25 -3.92 -57.92 19.40
N ALA A 26 -3.49 -59.17 19.21
CA ALA A 26 -2.69 -59.57 18.04
C ALA A 26 -3.47 -59.39 16.72
N LYS A 27 -4.78 -59.66 16.71
CA LYS A 27 -5.63 -59.50 15.53
C LYS A 27 -5.89 -58.03 15.17
N TYR A 28 -6.04 -57.16 16.17
CA TYR A 28 -6.44 -55.76 15.96
C TYR A 28 -5.29 -54.76 15.91
N ILE A 29 -4.05 -55.15 16.28
CA ILE A 29 -2.88 -54.25 16.23
C ILE A 29 -2.63 -53.71 14.81
N TRP A 30 -2.83 -54.56 13.79
CA TRP A 30 -2.65 -54.18 12.39
C TRP A 30 -3.70 -53.16 11.92
N PHE A 31 -4.92 -53.21 12.46
CA PHE A 31 -5.94 -52.21 12.17
C PHE A 31 -5.60 -50.84 12.78
N ILE A 32 -5.04 -50.81 13.99
CA ILE A 32 -4.62 -49.55 14.65
C ILE A 32 -3.45 -48.92 13.89
N VAL A 33 -2.45 -49.72 13.51
CA VAL A 33 -1.31 -49.25 12.72
C VAL A 33 -1.76 -48.74 11.34
N GLY A 34 -2.67 -49.47 10.68
CA GLY A 34 -3.27 -49.03 9.42
C GLY A 34 -4.03 -47.71 9.55
N ALA A 35 -4.83 -47.53 10.60
CA ALA A 35 -5.56 -46.29 10.85
C ALA A 35 -4.63 -45.10 11.12
N LEU A 36 -3.55 -45.29 11.88
CA LEU A 36 -2.54 -44.27 12.14
C LEU A 36 -1.79 -43.86 10.87
N ALA A 37 -1.43 -44.82 10.01
CA ALA A 37 -0.79 -44.54 8.74
C ALA A 37 -1.69 -43.71 7.81
N VAL A 38 -2.97 -44.05 7.71
CA VAL A 38 -3.96 -43.29 6.92
C VAL A 38 -4.14 -41.88 7.49
N ALA A 39 -4.26 -41.73 8.82
CA ALA A 39 -4.38 -40.43 9.46
C ALA A 39 -3.15 -39.53 9.21
N ALA A 40 -1.95 -40.10 9.22
CA ALA A 40 -0.72 -39.36 8.92
C ALA A 40 -0.68 -38.89 7.45
N VAL A 41 -1.09 -39.75 6.51
CA VAL A 41 -1.16 -39.40 5.08
C VAL A 41 -2.20 -38.30 4.83
N VAL A 42 -3.40 -38.42 5.40
CA VAL A 42 -4.46 -37.39 5.26
C VAL A 42 -3.99 -36.06 5.84
N THR A 43 -3.32 -36.08 6.99
CA THR A 43 -2.77 -34.88 7.63
C THR A 43 -1.68 -34.24 6.74
N GLY A 44 -0.77 -35.05 6.18
CA GLY A 44 0.27 -34.57 5.26
C GLY A 44 -0.32 -33.92 4.00
N VAL A 45 -1.33 -34.55 3.40
CA VAL A 45 -2.04 -34.01 2.23
C VAL A 45 -2.77 -32.70 2.56
N TYR A 46 -3.40 -32.62 3.74
CA TYR A 46 -4.07 -31.41 4.21
C TYR A 46 -3.10 -30.22 4.40
N TYR A 47 -1.93 -30.46 5.01
CA TYR A 47 -0.94 -29.40 5.17
C TYR A 47 -0.30 -28.99 3.84
N ALA A 48 -0.03 -29.95 2.95
CA ALA A 48 0.50 -29.67 1.63
C ALA A 48 -0.48 -28.86 0.77
N SER A 49 -1.78 -29.20 0.79
CA SER A 49 -2.81 -28.46 0.06
C SER A 49 -2.99 -27.05 0.62
N ARG A 50 -2.97 -26.88 1.95
CA ARG A 50 -3.04 -25.56 2.59
C ARG A 50 -1.82 -24.68 2.26
N ALA A 51 -0.63 -25.27 2.16
CA ALA A 51 0.58 -24.55 1.74
C ALA A 51 0.53 -24.16 0.25
N ALA A 52 -0.02 -25.02 -0.61
CA ALA A 52 -0.22 -24.72 -2.03
C ALA A 52 -1.23 -23.58 -2.25
N LEU A 53 -2.31 -23.56 -1.46
CA LEU A 53 -3.30 -22.46 -1.50
C LEU A 53 -2.68 -21.11 -1.14
N ARG A 54 -1.82 -21.04 -0.11
CA ARG A 54 -1.11 -19.79 0.25
C ARG A 54 -0.24 -19.27 -0.90
N ARG A 55 0.50 -20.16 -1.58
CA ARG A 55 1.32 -19.80 -2.75
C ARG A 55 0.46 -19.34 -3.94
N ALA A 56 -0.71 -19.95 -4.15
CA ALA A 56 -1.62 -19.56 -5.22
C ALA A 56 -2.23 -18.18 -4.96
N ASP A 57 -2.61 -17.87 -3.72
CA ASP A 57 -3.12 -16.55 -3.35
C ASP A 57 -2.03 -15.46 -3.48
N GLU A 58 -0.79 -15.77 -3.10
CA GLU A 58 0.36 -14.88 -3.33
C GLU A 58 0.57 -14.62 -4.83
N GLN A 59 0.51 -15.66 -5.67
CA GLN A 59 0.65 -15.50 -7.13
C GLN A 59 -0.50 -14.68 -7.74
N ARG A 60 -1.74 -14.86 -7.27
CA ARG A 60 -2.89 -14.06 -7.72
C ARG A 60 -2.72 -12.60 -7.39
N ARG A 61 -2.32 -12.27 -6.16
CA ARG A 61 -2.05 -10.88 -5.75
C ARG A 61 -0.93 -10.25 -6.56
N LEU A 62 0.14 -11.00 -6.85
CA LEU A 62 1.22 -10.53 -7.71
C LEU A 62 0.75 -10.32 -9.16
N ALA A 63 -0.14 -11.17 -9.68
CA ALA A 63 -0.71 -11.01 -11.02
C ALA A 63 -1.62 -9.78 -11.09
N GLU A 64 -2.53 -9.61 -10.12
CA GLU A 64 -3.41 -8.43 -10.01
C GLU A 64 -2.59 -7.14 -9.94
N ARG A 65 -1.49 -7.12 -9.18
CA ARG A 65 -0.58 -5.96 -9.13
C ARG A 65 0.13 -5.71 -10.45
N ARG A 66 0.60 -6.76 -11.14
CA ARG A 66 1.22 -6.59 -12.46
C ARG A 66 0.21 -6.05 -13.46
N GLU A 67 -1.03 -6.53 -13.42
CA GLU A 67 -2.11 -6.01 -14.26
C GLU A 67 -2.42 -4.55 -13.93
N GLN A 68 -2.46 -4.17 -12.65
CA GLN A 68 -2.60 -2.78 -12.21
C GLN A 68 -1.42 -1.92 -12.68
N GLU A 69 -0.17 -2.39 -12.51
CA GLU A 69 1.01 -1.69 -13.00
C GLU A 69 0.98 -1.51 -14.53
N LEU A 70 0.59 -2.55 -15.27
CA LEU A 70 0.46 -2.50 -16.73
C LEU A 70 -0.66 -1.54 -17.14
N TRP A 71 -1.80 -1.56 -16.46
CA TRP A 71 -2.90 -0.65 -16.69
C TRP A 71 -2.47 0.79 -16.41
N MET A 72 -1.78 1.05 -15.30
CA MET A 72 -1.25 2.38 -14.96
C MET A 72 -0.19 2.86 -15.97
N ARG A 73 0.65 1.95 -16.50
CA ARG A 73 1.61 2.28 -17.56
C ARG A 73 0.90 2.58 -18.88
N ALA A 74 -0.11 1.81 -19.23
CA ALA A 74 -0.91 2.03 -20.44
C ALA A 74 -1.68 3.36 -20.36
N GLU A 75 -2.23 3.70 -19.19
CA GLU A 75 -2.94 4.96 -18.98
C GLU A 75 -1.99 6.16 -19.01
N ARG A 76 -0.77 6.03 -18.44
CA ARG A 76 0.29 7.03 -18.59
C ARG A 76 0.69 7.24 -20.05
N GLN A 77 0.84 6.16 -20.82
CA GLN A 77 1.13 6.26 -22.25
C GLN A 77 -0.01 6.91 -23.04
N ARG A 78 -1.26 6.50 -22.79
CA ARG A 78 -2.46 7.10 -23.38
C ARG A 78 -2.52 8.61 -23.11
N ARG A 79 -2.15 9.02 -21.90
CA ARG A 79 -2.07 10.42 -21.50
C ARG A 79 -0.99 11.20 -22.28
N TRP A 80 0.22 10.66 -22.41
CA TRP A 80 1.26 11.29 -23.21
C TRP A 80 0.83 11.48 -24.67
N THR A 81 0.12 10.49 -25.24
CA THR A 81 -0.45 10.62 -26.58
C THR A 81 -1.48 11.75 -26.65
N MET A 82 -2.35 11.91 -25.65
CA MET A 82 -3.33 13.00 -25.61
C MET A 82 -2.69 14.40 -25.43
N LEU A 83 -1.51 14.46 -24.81
CA LEU A 83 -0.76 15.70 -24.55
C LEU A 83 0.14 16.12 -25.72
N ASP A 84 0.16 15.38 -26.82
CA ASP A 84 1.10 15.54 -27.94
C ASP A 84 2.57 15.57 -27.46
N ASP A 85 2.87 14.79 -26.41
CA ASP A 85 4.25 14.65 -25.91
C ASP A 85 4.99 13.61 -26.76
N SER A 86 6.12 14.05 -27.32
CA SER A 86 7.11 13.27 -28.07
C SER A 86 7.61 11.98 -27.41
N ARG A 87 7.31 11.74 -26.12
CA ARG A 87 7.62 10.49 -25.41
C ARG A 87 6.60 9.37 -25.63
N ALA A 88 5.45 9.64 -26.22
CA ALA A 88 4.46 8.63 -26.58
C ALA A 88 5.01 7.71 -27.70
N ILE A 89 4.95 6.40 -27.49
CA ILE A 89 5.53 5.37 -28.39
C ILE A 89 4.75 5.25 -29.72
N TYR A 90 3.56 5.86 -29.82
CA TYR A 90 2.82 5.94 -31.08
C TYR A 90 3.19 7.25 -31.76
N GLY A 91 4.00 7.16 -32.81
CA GLY A 91 4.31 8.29 -33.68
C GLY A 91 3.06 8.86 -34.38
N ALA A 92 3.28 9.81 -35.29
CA ALA A 92 2.28 10.64 -35.97
C ALA A 92 1.05 9.93 -36.59
N ASP A 93 1.05 8.60 -36.70
CA ASP A 93 -0.03 7.79 -37.27
C ASP A 93 -1.20 7.49 -36.30
N GLY A 94 -1.09 7.86 -35.01
CA GLY A 94 -2.14 7.66 -34.00
C GLY A 94 -3.23 8.74 -33.92
N ASP A 95 -3.07 9.84 -34.66
CA ASP A 95 -3.80 11.11 -34.46
C ASP A 95 -5.19 11.17 -35.14
N GLY A 96 -5.45 10.23 -36.06
CA GLY A 96 -6.66 10.21 -36.89
C GLY A 96 -7.99 9.86 -36.18
N PRO A 97 -8.06 8.82 -35.32
CA PRO A 97 -9.35 8.33 -34.80
C PRO A 97 -9.88 9.09 -33.57
N THR A 98 -9.04 9.80 -32.82
CA THR A 98 -9.43 10.59 -31.64
C THR A 98 -10.14 11.90 -31.98
N ARG A 99 -9.98 12.39 -33.21
CA ARG A 99 -10.49 13.70 -33.66
C ARG A 99 -12.01 13.75 -33.91
N ALA A 100 -12.67 12.59 -34.03
CA ALA A 100 -14.05 12.51 -34.55
C ALA A 100 -15.17 12.46 -33.49
N VAL A 101 -14.87 12.53 -32.19
CA VAL A 101 -15.87 12.31 -31.10
C VAL A 101 -16.30 13.60 -30.38
N LEU A 102 -15.72 14.76 -30.67
CA LEU A 102 -15.89 15.97 -29.85
C LEU A 102 -16.53 17.13 -30.63
N GLU A 103 -17.82 17.03 -30.94
CA GLU A 103 -18.63 18.17 -31.38
C GLU A 103 -19.60 18.60 -30.27
N SER A 104 -19.16 19.57 -29.47
CA SER A 104 -20.01 20.49 -28.70
C SER A 104 -19.52 21.91 -28.97
N PRO A 105 -20.37 22.95 -28.84
CA PRO A 105 -19.97 24.33 -29.13
C PRO A 105 -18.94 24.84 -28.10
N PRO A 106 -17.97 25.68 -28.51
CA PRO A 106 -16.90 26.16 -27.65
C PRO A 106 -17.45 27.07 -26.55
N GLU A 107 -17.26 26.67 -25.28
CA GLU A 107 -17.31 27.62 -24.18
C GLU A 107 -16.14 28.61 -24.31
N SER A 108 -16.42 29.79 -24.86
CA SER A 108 -15.42 30.85 -25.06
C SER A 108 -15.04 31.51 -23.73
N GLY A 109 -13.77 31.40 -23.31
CA GLY A 109 -13.25 32.11 -22.13
C GLY A 109 -11.80 31.74 -21.79
N PRO A 110 -11.09 32.58 -21.00
CA PRO A 110 -9.72 32.29 -20.56
C PRO A 110 -9.68 31.03 -19.70
N VAL A 111 -8.71 30.14 -19.96
CA VAL A 111 -8.44 28.94 -19.18
C VAL A 111 -7.55 29.30 -17.99
N ALA A 112 -7.82 28.68 -16.84
CA ALA A 112 -7.06 28.83 -15.62
C ALA A 112 -5.59 28.42 -15.80
N ARG A 113 -4.70 29.07 -15.05
CA ARG A 113 -3.28 28.71 -14.93
C ARG A 113 -2.92 28.55 -13.47
N LEU A 114 -1.90 27.74 -13.19
CA LEU A 114 -1.37 27.59 -11.84
C LEU A 114 -0.92 28.94 -11.28
N ALA A 115 -1.34 29.21 -10.05
CA ALA A 115 -0.90 30.32 -9.23
C ALA A 115 0.32 29.91 -8.41
N ARG A 116 1.43 30.62 -8.60
CA ARG A 116 2.69 30.38 -7.89
C ARG A 116 2.75 31.12 -6.55
N THR A 117 1.84 32.07 -6.34
CA THR A 117 1.79 32.89 -5.13
C THR A 117 0.38 32.96 -4.54
N ALA A 118 0.29 33.28 -3.24
CA ALA A 118 -0.99 33.48 -2.56
C ALA A 118 -1.86 34.58 -3.21
N GLY A 119 -1.24 35.65 -3.73
CA GLY A 119 -1.95 36.73 -4.42
C GLY A 119 -2.53 36.32 -5.78
N GLU A 120 -1.79 35.48 -6.52
CA GLU A 120 -2.29 34.86 -7.76
C GLU A 120 -3.43 33.87 -7.45
N LEU A 121 -3.31 33.10 -6.38
CA LEU A 121 -4.33 32.14 -5.95
C LEU A 121 -5.63 32.87 -5.56
N ALA A 122 -5.54 33.95 -4.79
CA ALA A 122 -6.70 34.79 -4.47
C ALA A 122 -7.36 35.39 -5.73
N THR A 123 -6.55 35.75 -6.74
CA THR A 123 -7.07 36.23 -8.03
C THR A 123 -7.76 35.12 -8.82
N LEU A 124 -7.20 33.91 -8.81
CA LEU A 124 -7.76 32.74 -9.47
C LEU A 124 -9.12 32.37 -8.86
N LYS A 125 -9.21 32.31 -7.53
CA LYS A 125 -10.46 32.07 -6.78
C LYS A 125 -11.53 33.12 -7.05
N ARG A 126 -11.13 34.38 -7.23
CA ARG A 126 -12.06 35.49 -7.55
C ARG A 126 -12.57 35.45 -8.98
N LYS A 127 -11.69 35.20 -9.95
CA LYS A 127 -12.02 35.28 -11.38
C LYS A 127 -12.67 34.00 -11.93
N LYS A 128 -12.46 32.86 -11.28
CA LYS A 128 -12.99 31.54 -11.67
C LYS A 128 -12.98 31.28 -13.19
N PRO A 129 -11.82 31.38 -13.87
CA PRO A 129 -11.70 31.04 -15.31
C PRO A 129 -12.04 29.55 -15.59
N ARG A 130 -12.12 29.14 -16.86
CA ARG A 130 -12.40 27.73 -17.20
C ARG A 130 -11.35 26.80 -16.56
N ALA A 131 -11.79 25.67 -16.02
CA ALA A 131 -10.94 24.72 -15.27
C ALA A 131 -10.25 25.32 -14.02
N TRP A 132 -10.80 26.38 -13.42
CA TRP A 132 -10.20 27.02 -12.24
C TRP A 132 -10.01 26.09 -11.04
N GLN A 133 -10.87 25.09 -10.86
CA GLN A 133 -10.80 24.16 -9.73
C GLN A 133 -9.50 23.35 -9.75
N PHE A 134 -9.14 22.80 -10.92
CA PHE A 134 -7.88 22.09 -11.13
C PHE A 134 -6.68 23.00 -10.87
N ALA A 135 -6.75 24.23 -11.36
CA ALA A 135 -5.71 25.22 -11.13
C ALA A 135 -5.59 25.60 -9.65
N VAL A 136 -6.69 25.82 -8.92
CA VAL A 136 -6.68 26.14 -7.47
C VAL A 136 -6.06 24.98 -6.69
N PHE A 137 -6.54 23.76 -6.93
CA PHE A 137 -6.04 22.57 -6.26
C PHE A 137 -4.54 22.38 -6.53
N GLY A 138 -4.12 22.39 -7.80
CA GLY A 138 -2.71 22.26 -8.20
C GLY A 138 -1.82 23.39 -7.66
N SER A 139 -2.35 24.62 -7.58
CA SER A 139 -1.62 25.76 -7.01
C SER A 139 -1.31 25.54 -5.53
N VAL A 140 -2.28 25.05 -4.76
CA VAL A 140 -2.08 24.74 -3.33
C VAL A 140 -1.05 23.62 -3.17
N LEU A 141 -1.15 22.54 -3.97
CA LEU A 141 -0.18 21.45 -3.94
C LEU A 141 1.25 21.94 -4.26
N GLN A 142 1.39 22.75 -5.31
CA GLN A 142 2.68 23.32 -5.73
C GLN A 142 3.29 24.21 -4.65
N GLN A 143 2.51 25.18 -4.12
CA GLN A 143 2.99 26.12 -3.11
C GLN A 143 3.41 25.38 -1.83
N ARG A 144 2.59 24.43 -1.36
CA ARG A 144 2.89 23.66 -0.15
C ARG A 144 4.07 22.70 -0.34
N THR A 145 4.22 22.11 -1.52
CA THR A 145 5.39 21.26 -1.81
C THR A 145 6.68 22.09 -1.87
N ALA A 146 6.61 23.32 -2.41
CA ALA A 146 7.74 24.24 -2.41
C ALA A 146 8.19 24.62 -0.98
N GLU A 147 7.24 24.82 -0.06
CA GLU A 147 7.54 25.04 1.38
C GLU A 147 8.24 23.83 2.02
N LEU A 148 7.86 22.61 1.65
CA LEU A 148 8.43 21.37 2.18
C LEU A 148 9.74 20.96 1.50
N ALA A 149 10.11 21.58 0.38
CA ALA A 149 11.25 21.17 -0.45
C ALA A 149 12.60 21.05 0.30
N PRO A 150 12.96 21.91 1.28
CA PRO A 150 14.16 21.71 2.09
C PRO A 150 14.12 20.41 2.89
N ARG A 151 13.05 20.17 3.65
CA ARG A 151 12.88 18.96 4.47
C ARG A 151 12.80 17.69 3.62
N LEU A 152 12.16 17.76 2.45
CA LEU A 152 12.11 16.66 1.51
C LEU A 152 13.49 16.32 0.93
N ARG A 153 14.36 17.32 0.69
CA ARG A 153 15.76 17.09 0.28
C ARG A 153 16.58 16.48 1.41
N ASP A 154 16.41 16.98 2.63
CA ASP A 154 17.07 16.41 3.81
C ASP A 154 16.66 14.94 4.01
N SER A 155 15.37 14.65 3.88
CA SER A 155 14.87 13.28 3.87
C SER A 155 15.48 12.46 2.74
N ARG A 156 15.50 12.92 1.49
CA ARG A 156 16.14 12.12 0.40
C ARG A 156 17.64 11.88 0.62
N SER A 157 18.35 12.80 1.26
CA SER A 157 19.79 12.68 1.52
C SER A 157 20.15 11.84 2.75
N GLY A 158 19.16 11.38 3.52
CA GLY A 158 19.42 10.67 4.78
C GLY A 158 19.74 11.61 5.95
N PHE A 159 19.69 12.93 5.75
CA PHE A 159 20.03 13.90 6.78
C PHE A 159 18.98 13.91 7.90
N THR A 160 19.45 14.06 9.13
CA THR A 160 18.62 14.19 10.33
C THR A 160 19.29 15.17 11.28
N THR A 161 18.49 16.01 11.93
CA THR A 161 18.95 16.83 13.06
C THR A 161 19.24 15.91 14.24
N GLY A 162 20.46 15.93 14.76
CA GLY A 162 20.97 14.99 15.77
C GLY A 162 20.33 15.04 17.16
N ASP A 163 19.12 15.57 17.29
CA ASP A 163 18.37 15.74 18.55
C ASP A 163 17.36 14.61 18.81
N GLY A 164 17.70 13.39 18.40
CA GLY A 164 16.77 12.29 18.46
C GLY A 164 16.87 11.43 19.71
N MET A 165 15.79 10.71 19.98
CA MET A 165 15.68 9.82 21.13
C MET A 165 16.77 8.74 21.09
N HIS A 166 17.58 8.69 22.14
CA HIS A 166 18.56 7.63 22.31
C HIS A 166 17.90 6.38 22.90
N VAL A 167 18.05 5.24 22.23
CA VAL A 167 17.50 3.95 22.64
C VAL A 167 18.64 2.95 22.81
N SER A 168 18.84 2.48 24.04
CA SER A 168 20.01 1.69 24.43
C SER A 168 19.88 0.19 24.21
N SER A 169 18.68 -0.32 23.88
CA SER A 169 18.44 -1.76 23.73
C SER A 169 17.48 -2.11 22.59
N GLY A 170 17.60 -3.35 22.10
CA GLY A 170 16.84 -3.87 20.96
C GLY A 170 15.31 -3.87 21.14
N PRO A 171 14.76 -4.40 22.25
CA PRO A 171 13.30 -4.50 22.39
C PRO A 171 12.57 -3.15 22.42
N PRO A 172 13.03 -2.13 23.18
CA PRO A 172 12.44 -0.79 23.11
C PRO A 172 12.57 -0.15 21.73
N LEU A 173 13.70 -0.35 21.05
CA LEU A 173 13.90 0.16 19.69
C LEU A 173 12.90 -0.49 18.71
N ALA A 174 12.72 -1.80 18.80
CA ALA A 174 11.78 -2.53 17.97
C ALA A 174 10.33 -2.06 18.17
N ASN A 175 9.93 -1.81 19.42
CA ASN A 175 8.60 -1.26 19.73
C ASN A 175 8.38 0.12 19.13
N VAL A 176 9.38 1.01 19.21
CA VAL A 176 9.30 2.35 18.61
C VAL A 176 9.20 2.25 17.09
N LEU A 177 10.05 1.45 16.45
CA LEU A 177 10.07 1.28 15.00
C LEU A 177 8.77 0.65 14.46
N LEU A 178 8.24 -0.38 15.12
CA LEU A 178 6.94 -0.96 14.77
C LEU A 178 5.81 0.06 14.94
N GLY A 179 5.83 0.85 16.01
CA GLY A 179 4.85 1.92 16.23
C GLY A 179 4.87 2.99 15.14
N LEU A 180 6.04 3.33 14.59
CA LEU A 180 6.16 4.25 13.45
C LEU A 180 5.59 3.64 12.16
N ILE A 181 5.86 2.36 11.91
CA ILE A 181 5.31 1.62 10.76
C ILE A 181 3.78 1.55 10.84
N ASP A 182 3.23 1.23 12.01
CA ASP A 182 1.78 1.17 12.22
C ASP A 182 1.12 2.55 12.02
N GLN A 183 1.78 3.62 12.49
CA GLN A 183 1.32 5.00 12.25
C GLN A 183 1.33 5.36 10.77
N MET A 184 2.34 4.93 10.00
CA MET A 184 2.40 5.13 8.55
C MET A 184 1.26 4.38 7.84
N LEU A 185 1.03 3.10 8.17
CA LEU A 185 -0.05 2.31 7.59
C LEU A 185 -1.43 2.89 7.92
N SER A 186 -1.63 3.34 9.16
CA SER A 186 -2.87 4.01 9.57
C SER A 186 -3.08 5.32 8.81
N THR A 187 -2.03 6.13 8.64
CA THR A 187 -2.09 7.39 7.89
C THR A 187 -2.42 7.13 6.41
N SER A 188 -1.84 6.08 5.82
CA SER A 188 -2.10 5.68 4.42
C SER A 188 -3.54 5.21 4.20
N ARG A 189 -4.12 4.47 5.16
CA ARG A 189 -5.54 4.08 5.12
C ARG A 189 -6.47 5.28 5.24
N GLN A 190 -6.21 6.17 6.20
CA GLN A 190 -7.01 7.40 6.37
C GLN A 190 -7.00 8.28 5.12
N LEU A 191 -5.88 8.32 4.41
CA LEU A 191 -5.77 8.99 3.13
C LEU A 191 -6.58 8.29 2.04
N ALA A 192 -6.50 6.96 1.94
CA ALA A 192 -7.29 6.19 0.97
C ALA A 192 -8.80 6.42 1.20
N ASP A 193 -9.24 6.34 2.46
CA ASP A 193 -10.62 6.64 2.85
C ASP A 193 -11.00 8.09 2.49
N PHE A 194 -10.10 9.04 2.75
CA PHE A 194 -10.31 10.45 2.38
C PHE A 194 -10.46 10.62 0.86
N LEU A 195 -9.60 9.98 0.06
CA LEU A 195 -9.68 10.04 -1.41
C LEU A 195 -10.97 9.40 -1.94
N ASP A 196 -11.44 8.29 -1.35
CA ASP A 196 -12.72 7.66 -1.69
C ASP A 196 -13.91 8.58 -1.39
N THR A 197 -13.83 9.38 -0.33
CA THR A 197 -14.85 10.40 -0.04
C THR A 197 -14.75 11.66 -0.92
N CYS A 198 -13.61 11.87 -1.58
CA CYS A 198 -13.31 13.05 -2.40
C CYS A 198 -13.28 12.74 -3.92
N VAL A 199 -13.93 11.66 -4.37
CA VAL A 199 -13.89 11.14 -5.76
C VAL A 199 -14.28 12.16 -6.85
N ALA A 200 -14.86 13.29 -6.48
CA ALA A 200 -14.86 14.50 -7.30
C ALA A 200 -14.27 15.65 -6.49
N ILE A 201 -13.50 16.53 -7.14
CA ILE A 201 -13.19 17.85 -6.57
C ILE A 201 -14.53 18.42 -6.06
N PRO A 202 -14.63 18.80 -4.76
CA PRO A 202 -15.90 19.13 -4.14
C PRO A 202 -16.64 20.23 -4.91
N ASP A 203 -17.97 20.22 -4.74
CA ASP A 203 -19.02 21.00 -5.40
C ASP A 203 -18.56 22.29 -6.10
N GLU A 204 -19.03 22.47 -7.33
CA GLU A 204 -18.35 23.21 -8.40
C GLU A 204 -18.16 24.72 -8.13
N ASP A 205 -18.80 25.26 -7.09
CA ASP A 205 -18.89 26.69 -6.83
C ASP A 205 -18.16 27.18 -5.56
N ASP A 206 -17.60 26.31 -4.72
CA ASP A 206 -16.91 26.73 -3.50
C ASP A 206 -15.37 26.67 -3.63
N PRO A 207 -14.70 27.81 -3.88
CA PRO A 207 -13.24 27.84 -4.00
C PRO A 207 -12.53 27.55 -2.67
N ASP A 208 -13.19 27.79 -1.53
CA ASP A 208 -12.62 27.50 -0.21
C ASP A 208 -12.66 26.00 0.08
N ALA A 209 -13.70 25.29 -0.38
CA ALA A 209 -13.77 23.83 -0.29
C ALA A 209 -12.67 23.13 -1.10
N VAL A 210 -12.39 23.61 -2.32
CA VAL A 210 -11.31 23.07 -3.16
C VAL A 210 -9.94 23.28 -2.50
N GLU A 211 -9.70 24.50 -1.99
CA GLU A 211 -8.47 24.82 -1.26
C GLU A 211 -8.33 23.99 0.03
N HIS A 212 -9.42 23.82 0.79
CA HIS A 212 -9.44 23.00 2.00
C HIS A 212 -9.07 21.54 1.70
N THR A 213 -9.64 20.95 0.66
CA THR A 213 -9.33 19.58 0.23
C THR A 213 -7.86 19.43 -0.15
N ALA A 214 -7.30 20.40 -0.90
CA ALA A 214 -5.87 20.39 -1.24
C ALA A 214 -4.98 20.50 0.01
N HIS A 215 -5.31 21.39 0.95
CA HIS A 215 -4.58 21.48 2.22
C HIS A 215 -4.67 20.19 3.04
N ARG A 216 -5.83 19.55 3.07
CA ARG A 216 -6.03 18.29 3.78
C ARG A 216 -5.21 17.17 3.16
N LEU A 217 -5.12 17.09 1.83
CA LEU A 217 -4.22 16.17 1.14
C LEU A 217 -2.75 16.41 1.53
N MET A 218 -2.30 17.66 1.52
CA MET A 218 -0.93 18.03 1.91
C MET A 218 -0.63 17.73 3.39
N HIS A 219 -1.63 17.74 4.27
CA HIS A 219 -1.45 17.36 5.67
C HIS A 219 -0.98 15.91 5.81
N TYR A 220 -1.47 15.00 4.97
CA TYR A 220 -1.01 13.60 4.96
C TYR A 220 0.45 13.49 4.52
N GLN A 221 0.90 14.25 3.52
CA GLN A 221 2.31 14.26 3.11
C GLN A 221 3.22 14.76 4.24
N VAL A 222 2.82 15.83 4.94
CA VAL A 222 3.56 16.34 6.10
C VAL A 222 3.66 15.28 7.19
N ARG A 223 2.55 14.60 7.52
CA ARG A 223 2.54 13.56 8.55
C ARG A 223 3.42 12.36 8.19
N LEU A 224 3.42 11.93 6.93
CA LEU A 224 4.31 10.88 6.45
C LEU A 224 5.78 11.30 6.55
N LEU A 225 6.10 12.54 6.19
CA LEU A 225 7.43 13.12 6.32
C LEU A 225 7.90 13.15 7.78
N GLU A 226 7.04 13.60 8.70
CA GLU A 226 7.33 13.61 10.14
C GLU A 226 7.62 12.20 10.69
N LEU A 227 6.91 11.16 10.22
CA LEU A 227 7.20 9.78 10.61
C LEU A 227 8.58 9.33 10.15
N SER A 228 8.96 9.65 8.91
CA SER A 228 10.30 9.34 8.38
C SER A 228 11.39 10.09 9.16
N GLU A 229 11.21 11.39 9.40
CA GLU A 229 12.14 12.20 10.19
C GLU A 229 12.31 11.66 11.61
N ARG A 230 11.21 11.30 12.29
CA ARG A 230 11.24 10.68 13.63
C ARG A 230 11.99 9.35 13.64
N CYS A 231 11.81 8.52 12.61
CA CYS A 231 12.52 7.25 12.48
C CYS A 231 14.04 7.47 12.37
N ARG A 232 14.46 8.47 11.59
CA ARG A 232 15.88 8.75 11.33
C ARG A 232 16.57 9.46 12.48
N ALA A 233 15.81 10.24 13.25
CA ALA A 233 16.31 10.86 14.47
C ALA A 233 16.72 9.81 15.51
N LEU A 234 16.15 8.60 15.49
CA LEU A 234 16.49 7.56 16.46
C LEU A 234 18.00 7.29 16.51
N SER A 235 18.56 7.42 17.71
CA SER A 235 19.97 7.11 17.99
C SER A 235 20.03 5.78 18.73
N ALA A 236 20.73 4.80 18.16
CA ALA A 236 20.89 3.48 18.75
C ALA A 236 22.33 2.98 18.61
N PRO A 237 22.74 1.96 19.37
CA PRO A 237 24.00 1.26 19.15
C PRO A 237 24.20 0.87 17.68
N SER A 238 25.46 0.88 17.21
CA SER A 238 25.83 0.60 15.80
C SER A 238 25.31 -0.74 15.27
N ALA A 239 25.02 -1.69 16.17
CA ALA A 239 24.43 -2.97 15.83
C ALA A 239 23.00 -2.88 15.24
N TYR A 240 22.31 -1.74 15.41
CA TYR A 240 20.92 -1.54 14.99
C TYR A 240 20.74 -0.46 13.91
N THR A 241 21.81 0.18 13.44
CA THR A 241 21.73 1.28 12.46
C THR A 241 21.14 0.82 11.12
N ASP A 242 21.40 -0.42 10.73
CA ASP A 242 20.88 -1.03 9.51
C ASP A 242 19.36 -1.30 9.58
N VAL A 243 18.86 -1.63 10.78
CA VAL A 243 17.42 -1.78 11.05
C VAL A 243 16.73 -0.43 10.93
N ILE A 244 17.28 0.61 11.58
CA ILE A 244 16.75 1.98 11.49
C ILE A 244 16.73 2.46 10.03
N ALA A 245 17.81 2.23 9.28
CA ALA A 245 17.88 2.59 7.86
C ALA A 245 16.85 1.84 7.00
N SER A 246 16.55 0.57 7.33
CA SER A 246 15.54 -0.21 6.62
C SER A 246 14.13 0.28 6.92
N CYS A 247 13.83 0.62 8.17
CA CYS A 247 12.57 1.27 8.55
C CYS A 247 12.40 2.65 7.90
N ALA A 248 13.45 3.47 7.87
CA ALA A 248 13.42 4.77 7.22
C ALA A 248 13.08 4.65 5.71
N ARG A 249 13.69 3.67 5.01
CA ARG A 249 13.39 3.40 3.60
C ARG A 249 11.93 3.00 3.37
N ILE A 250 11.34 2.20 4.26
CA ILE A 250 9.91 1.85 4.20
C ILE A 250 9.06 3.12 4.29
N LEU A 251 9.34 3.98 5.29
CA LEU A 251 8.61 5.22 5.53
C LEU A 251 8.76 6.26 4.40
N ASP A 252 9.85 6.21 3.64
CA ASP A 252 10.08 7.11 2.50
C ASP A 252 9.30 6.73 1.25
N THR A 253 8.92 5.46 1.10
CA THR A 253 8.21 4.97 -0.10
C THR A 253 6.93 5.76 -0.39
N PRO A 254 5.99 5.92 0.58
CA PRO A 254 4.78 6.71 0.33
C PRO A 254 5.06 8.21 0.13
N ILE A 255 6.13 8.77 0.71
CA ILE A 255 6.51 10.17 0.48
C ILE A 255 6.88 10.37 -1.00
N ARG A 256 7.55 9.40 -1.61
CA ARG A 256 7.91 9.44 -3.03
C ARG A 256 6.68 9.35 -3.93
N GLY A 257 5.76 8.42 -3.65
CA GLY A 257 4.50 8.31 -4.39
C GLY A 257 3.69 9.61 -4.38
N PHE A 258 3.66 10.30 -3.23
CA PHE A 258 3.07 11.64 -3.13
C PHE A 258 3.76 12.69 -4.02
N GLN A 259 5.09 12.67 -4.09
CA GLN A 259 5.83 13.62 -4.92
C GLN A 259 5.57 13.37 -6.40
N GLU A 260 5.60 12.11 -6.83
CA GLU A 260 5.29 11.71 -8.20
C GLU A 260 3.87 12.13 -8.59
N PHE A 261 2.90 11.92 -7.70
CA PHE A 261 1.51 12.39 -7.90
C PHE A 261 1.41 13.91 -8.05
N VAL A 262 2.07 14.69 -7.18
CA VAL A 262 2.01 16.16 -7.24
C VAL A 262 2.64 16.66 -8.53
N ASP A 263 3.80 16.11 -8.92
CA ASP A 263 4.50 16.48 -10.15
C ASP A 263 3.65 16.17 -11.39
N GLU A 264 3.04 14.97 -11.44
CA GLU A 264 2.14 14.54 -12.51
C GLU A 264 0.88 15.41 -12.58
N TYR A 265 0.31 15.79 -11.42
CA TYR A 265 -0.85 16.67 -11.36
C TYR A 265 -0.55 18.07 -11.89
N ILE A 266 0.58 18.65 -11.46
CA ILE A 266 1.04 19.97 -11.93
C ILE A 266 1.25 19.95 -13.44
N GLU A 267 1.88 18.90 -13.98
CA GLU A 267 2.11 18.74 -15.42
C GLU A 267 0.79 18.71 -16.21
N VAL A 268 -0.20 17.94 -15.74
CA VAL A 268 -1.53 17.89 -16.36
C VAL A 268 -2.19 19.26 -16.35
N VAL A 269 -2.17 19.97 -15.22
CA VAL A 269 -2.82 21.28 -15.11
C VAL A 269 -2.11 22.36 -15.93
N ASP A 270 -0.78 22.34 -16.02
CA ASP A 270 -0.03 23.26 -16.89
C ASP A 270 -0.30 23.00 -18.38
N ALA A 271 -0.66 21.76 -18.76
CA ALA A 271 -1.03 21.40 -20.12
C ALA A 271 -2.50 21.69 -20.45
N LEU A 272 -3.39 21.81 -19.46
CA LEU A 272 -4.83 22.07 -19.67
C LEU A 272 -5.14 23.24 -20.61
N PRO A 273 -4.47 24.41 -20.54
CA PRO A 273 -4.71 25.50 -21.49
C PRO A 273 -4.51 25.10 -22.94
N ARG A 274 -3.52 24.25 -23.24
CA ARG A 274 -3.24 23.78 -24.61
C ARG A 274 -4.26 22.74 -25.06
N LEU A 275 -4.66 21.84 -24.15
CA LEU A 275 -5.68 20.83 -24.42
C LEU A 275 -7.05 21.47 -24.69
N LEU A 276 -7.45 22.44 -23.88
CA LEU A 276 -8.74 23.12 -23.98
C LEU A 276 -8.81 24.14 -25.12
N GLU A 277 -7.68 24.51 -25.72
CA GLU A 277 -7.64 25.29 -26.96
C GLU A 277 -8.10 24.47 -28.18
N HIS A 278 -7.88 23.14 -28.14
CA HIS A 278 -8.18 22.23 -29.24
C HIS A 278 -9.42 21.34 -28.99
N VAL A 279 -9.88 21.25 -27.74
CA VAL A 279 -11.02 20.41 -27.33
C VAL A 279 -12.27 21.24 -27.10
N THR A 280 -13.28 20.99 -27.93
CA THR A 280 -14.59 21.67 -27.92
C THR A 280 -15.67 20.90 -27.13
N GLY A 281 -15.33 19.81 -26.44
CA GLY A 281 -16.27 18.93 -25.71
C GLY A 281 -15.91 18.68 -24.24
N ARG A 282 -16.62 17.73 -23.61
CA ARG A 282 -16.34 17.29 -22.24
C ARG A 282 -14.94 16.67 -22.19
N LEU A 283 -13.99 17.36 -21.57
CA LEU A 283 -12.65 16.84 -21.39
C LEU A 283 -12.69 15.77 -20.28
N GLU A 284 -12.63 14.50 -20.67
CA GLU A 284 -12.29 13.44 -19.73
C GLU A 284 -10.81 13.58 -19.40
N VAL A 285 -10.50 14.29 -18.32
CA VAL A 285 -9.14 14.36 -17.79
C VAL A 285 -8.79 12.96 -17.29
N PRO A 286 -7.72 12.33 -17.79
CA PRO A 286 -7.34 10.98 -17.36
C PRO A 286 -7.10 10.95 -15.85
N ALA A 287 -7.58 9.90 -15.19
CA ALA A 287 -7.51 9.78 -13.73
C ALA A 287 -6.06 9.84 -13.25
N ILE A 288 -5.73 10.84 -12.43
CA ILE A 288 -4.42 10.95 -11.78
C ILE A 288 -4.51 10.10 -10.51
N VAL A 289 -3.77 8.99 -10.50
CA VAL A 289 -3.81 8.02 -9.40
C VAL A 289 -2.68 8.33 -8.42
N LEU A 290 -3.03 8.51 -7.15
CA LEU A 290 -2.03 8.54 -6.08
C LEU A 290 -1.65 7.10 -5.74
N ASP A 291 -0.51 6.63 -6.24
CA ASP A 291 0.03 5.32 -5.91
C ASP A 291 0.97 5.41 -4.70
N LEU A 292 0.56 4.78 -3.60
CA LEU A 292 1.38 4.64 -2.39
C LEU A 292 1.86 3.21 -2.27
N ALA A 293 2.67 2.78 -3.24
CA ALA A 293 3.31 1.49 -3.21
C ALA A 293 4.19 1.34 -1.94
N ILE A 294 4.23 0.12 -1.42
CA ILE A 294 5.18 -0.30 -0.38
C ILE A 294 5.97 -1.47 -0.96
N ASP A 295 7.29 -1.47 -0.76
CA ASP A 295 8.10 -2.65 -1.06
C ASP A 295 7.80 -3.74 -0.03
N ASP A 296 6.89 -4.65 -0.40
CA ASP A 296 6.47 -5.78 0.45
C ASP A 296 7.67 -6.62 0.92
N THR A 297 8.68 -6.81 0.06
CA THR A 297 9.83 -7.65 0.42
C THR A 297 10.67 -6.98 1.51
N LEU A 298 10.88 -5.66 1.37
CA LEU A 298 11.56 -4.86 2.38
C LEU A 298 10.73 -4.78 3.66
N PHE A 299 9.41 -4.61 3.54
CA PHE A 299 8.47 -4.55 4.65
C PHE A 299 8.46 -5.85 5.46
N ASP A 300 8.24 -6.99 4.82
CA ASP A 300 8.16 -8.30 5.48
C ASP A 300 9.48 -8.70 6.13
N THR A 301 10.60 -8.45 5.44
CA THR A 301 11.93 -8.73 5.98
C THR A 301 12.24 -7.88 7.20
N THR A 302 11.91 -6.58 7.15
CA THR A 302 12.18 -5.65 8.25
C THR A 302 11.27 -5.93 9.44
N THR A 303 9.97 -6.15 9.23
CA THR A 303 9.02 -6.47 10.31
C THR A 303 9.35 -7.80 10.99
N THR A 304 9.74 -8.83 10.23
CA THR A 304 10.21 -10.10 10.80
C THR A 304 11.44 -9.90 11.70
N ARG A 305 12.38 -9.07 11.26
CA ARG A 305 13.58 -8.75 12.05
C ARG A 305 13.24 -7.97 13.33
N LEU A 306 12.33 -7.00 13.25
CA LEU A 306 11.86 -6.25 14.42
C LEU A 306 11.17 -7.16 15.44
N GLN A 307 10.33 -8.09 14.99
CA GLN A 307 9.68 -9.08 15.86
C GLN A 307 10.69 -10.00 16.55
N ALA A 308 11.78 -10.36 15.88
CA ALA A 308 12.85 -11.12 16.49
C ALA A 308 13.61 -10.32 17.57
N MET A 309 13.74 -9.00 17.41
CA MET A 309 14.38 -8.11 18.39
C MET A 309 13.51 -7.84 19.64
N GLN A 310 12.20 -8.10 19.57
CA GLN A 310 11.30 -7.99 20.73
C GLN A 310 11.41 -9.17 21.70
N ARG A 311 11.95 -10.31 21.25
CA ARG A 311 12.14 -11.52 22.06
C ARG A 311 13.45 -11.48 22.82
#